data_AF-A0A949ZUQ5-F1
#
_entry.id   AF-A0A949ZUQ5-F1
#
_cell.length_a   1.000
_cell.length_b   1.000
_cell.length_c   1.000
_cell.angle_alpha   90.00
_cell.angle_beta   90.00
_cell.angle_gamma   90.00
#
_symmetry.space_group_name_H-M   'P 1'
#
loop_
_entity.id
_entity.type
_entity.pdbx_description
1 polymer ?
#
loop_
_entity_poly.entity_id
_entity_poly.type
_entity_poly.pdbx_seq_one_letter_code
_entity_poly.pdbx_strand_id
1 'polypeptide(L)'
;MLRVLARSFLQPLGCVVALSLLAGTAAGAGEAGVAPPAEVGLWQTISDKTGKPEGYIRISLVGAELRGVIERGMPGDDPNELCTKCPGDRKNQKKLGMTILTGMHRQDDHWGGGEILDPDNGSTYRCRIKAVDSGRKLEVRGYIGFSLLGRTQTWVRAE
;
A
#
# COMPACT_ATOMS: atom_id res chain seq x y z
N MET A 1 42.28 -69.86 -7.58
CA MET A 1 40.95 -70.51 -7.49
C MET A 1 40.81 -71.09 -6.09
N LEU A 2 39.62 -70.91 -5.50
CA LEU A 2 39.04 -71.73 -4.44
C LEU A 2 39.33 -71.39 -2.95
N ARG A 3 38.20 -71.23 -2.26
CA ARG A 3 37.85 -71.51 -0.85
C ARG A 3 38.05 -70.36 0.16
N VAL A 4 37.00 -69.66 0.64
CA VAL A 4 35.78 -70.08 1.37
C VAL A 4 36.07 -70.22 2.88
N LEU A 5 35.31 -69.43 3.65
CA LEU A 5 34.99 -69.50 5.09
C LEU A 5 36.04 -69.00 6.08
N ALA A 6 35.68 -68.58 7.30
CA ALA A 6 34.53 -67.93 7.91
C ALA A 6 34.85 -67.89 9.41
N ARG A 7 34.51 -66.77 10.06
CA ARG A 7 34.08 -66.62 11.46
C ARG A 7 34.97 -67.22 12.58
N SER A 8 35.43 -66.33 13.45
CA SER A 8 35.35 -66.44 14.92
C SER A 8 35.59 -65.03 15.48
N PHE A 9 34.54 -64.33 15.90
CA PHE A 9 34.14 -64.16 17.31
C PHE A 9 35.28 -63.65 18.20
N LEU A 10 35.15 -62.40 18.66
CA LEU A 10 35.04 -62.03 20.08
C LEU A 10 34.97 -60.49 20.18
N GLN A 11 33.87 -59.96 20.73
CA GLN A 11 33.78 -58.56 21.18
C GLN A 11 34.66 -58.35 22.42
N PRO A 12 35.10 -57.11 22.67
CA PRO A 12 34.99 -56.60 24.02
C PRO A 12 34.15 -55.31 24.09
N LEU A 13 33.45 -55.23 25.21
CA LEU A 13 32.67 -54.12 25.70
C LEU A 13 33.47 -52.81 25.68
N GLY A 14 32.80 -51.69 25.40
CA GLY A 14 33.39 -50.38 25.66
C GLY A 14 32.51 -49.21 25.27
N CYS A 15 31.90 -48.59 26.29
CA CYS A 15 31.38 -47.22 26.30
C CYS A 15 30.25 -46.86 25.33
N VAL A 16 29.01 -47.10 25.77
CA VAL A 16 27.87 -46.27 25.36
C VAL A 16 28.07 -44.88 25.96
N VAL A 17 28.66 -43.96 25.20
CA VAL A 17 28.62 -42.53 25.52
C VAL A 17 27.23 -42.05 25.13
N ALA A 18 26.33 -41.95 26.12
CA ALA A 18 25.03 -41.35 25.94
C ALA A 18 25.20 -39.83 25.73
N LEU A 19 25.36 -39.44 24.47
CA LEU A 19 25.36 -38.04 24.05
C LEU A 19 23.92 -37.52 24.17
N SER A 20 23.62 -36.89 25.30
CA SER A 20 22.35 -36.22 25.55
C SER A 20 22.26 -34.99 24.66
N LEU A 21 21.54 -35.14 23.54
CA LEU A 21 21.13 -34.04 22.67
C LEU A 21 20.19 -33.12 23.46
N LEU A 22 20.74 -32.03 24.00
CA LEU A 22 19.96 -30.88 24.42
C LEU A 22 19.35 -30.24 23.17
N ALA A 23 18.13 -30.67 22.84
CA ALA A 23 17.29 -29.98 21.86
C ALA A 23 16.92 -28.61 22.42
N GLY A 24 17.75 -27.60 22.13
CA GLY A 24 17.44 -26.22 22.43
C GLY A 24 16.23 -25.79 21.60
N THR A 25 15.09 -25.56 22.26
CA THR A 25 13.94 -24.91 21.66
C THR A 25 14.29 -23.45 21.40
N ALA A 26 14.66 -23.13 20.16
CA ALA A 26 14.73 -21.75 19.71
C ALA A 26 13.30 -21.19 19.73
N ALA A 27 12.97 -20.42 20.77
CA ALA A 27 11.77 -19.60 20.79
C ALA A 27 11.95 -18.51 19.71
N GLY A 28 11.38 -18.75 18.53
CA GLY A 28 11.30 -17.74 17.48
C GLY A 28 10.47 -16.57 17.98
N ALA A 29 11.12 -15.42 18.18
CA ALA A 29 10.42 -14.16 18.33
C ALA A 29 9.65 -13.91 17.03
N GLY A 30 8.32 -13.93 17.09
CA GLY A 30 7.48 -13.58 15.95
C GLY A 30 7.77 -12.15 15.55
N GLU A 31 8.21 -11.94 14.31
CA GLU A 31 8.29 -10.61 13.72
C GLU A 31 6.86 -10.06 13.63
N ALA A 32 6.53 -9.10 14.50
CA ALA A 32 5.32 -8.32 14.36
C ALA A 32 5.43 -7.57 13.03
N GLY A 33 4.69 -8.02 12.02
CA GLY A 33 4.62 -7.34 10.72
C GLY A 33 4.22 -5.89 10.94
N VAL A 34 5.02 -4.96 10.41
CA VAL A 34 4.70 -3.53 10.46
C VAL A 34 3.41 -3.33 9.67
N ALA A 35 2.35 -2.88 10.35
CA ALA A 35 1.10 -2.55 9.69
C ALA A 35 1.35 -1.47 8.62
N PRO A 36 0.66 -1.53 7.47
CA PRO A 36 0.82 -0.51 6.44
C PRO A 36 0.41 0.87 6.99
N PRO A 37 0.91 1.98 6.38
CA PRO A 37 0.47 3.31 6.74
C PRO A 37 -1.05 3.44 6.74
N ALA A 38 -1.59 4.26 7.64
CA ALA A 38 -3.03 4.46 7.78
C ALA A 38 -3.69 5.06 6.54
N GLU A 39 -2.92 5.57 5.58
CA GLU A 39 -3.40 6.09 4.29
C GLU A 39 -3.53 5.00 3.23
N VAL A 40 -2.88 3.85 3.39
CA VAL A 40 -3.02 2.73 2.46
C VAL A 40 -4.41 2.11 2.64
N GLY A 41 -5.10 1.88 1.51
CA GLY A 41 -6.45 1.31 1.51
C GLY A 41 -7.35 1.84 0.40
N LEU A 42 -8.64 1.47 0.48
CA LEU A 42 -9.68 1.98 -0.41
C LEU A 42 -10.34 3.20 0.23
N TRP A 43 -10.53 4.24 -0.56
CA TRP A 43 -11.10 5.48 -0.07
C TRP A 43 -12.20 5.96 -0.99
N GLN A 44 -13.40 6.16 -0.45
CA GLN A 44 -14.46 6.86 -1.14
C GLN A 44 -14.22 8.37 -1.04
N THR A 45 -14.17 9.04 -2.19
CA THR A 45 -14.00 10.49 -2.25
C THR A 45 -15.34 11.18 -2.02
N ILE A 46 -15.32 12.30 -1.28
CA ILE A 46 -16.48 13.14 -1.05
C ILE A 46 -16.20 14.53 -1.62
N SER A 47 -17.11 14.97 -2.49
CA SER A 47 -17.09 16.31 -3.08
C SER A 47 -17.09 17.38 -2.00
N ASP A 48 -16.09 18.25 -1.98
CA ASP A 48 -16.07 19.43 -1.11
C ASP A 48 -17.12 20.48 -1.51
N LYS A 49 -17.62 20.42 -2.75
CA LYS A 49 -18.66 21.33 -3.26
C LYS A 49 -20.07 20.84 -2.97
N THR A 50 -20.31 19.53 -3.12
CA THR A 50 -21.67 18.98 -3.07
C THR A 50 -21.93 18.08 -1.85
N GLY A 51 -20.88 17.65 -1.14
CA GLY A 51 -20.97 16.67 -0.06
C GLY A 51 -21.34 15.26 -0.52
N LYS A 52 -21.39 15.00 -1.83
CA LYS A 52 -21.76 13.70 -2.40
C LYS A 52 -20.52 12.85 -2.70
N PRO A 53 -20.64 11.51 -2.69
CA PRO A 53 -19.57 10.64 -3.15
C PRO A 53 -19.30 10.78 -4.65
N GLU A 54 -18.02 10.75 -5.04
CA GLU A 54 -17.60 10.92 -6.46
C GLU A 54 -16.88 9.69 -7.03
N GLY A 55 -16.33 8.80 -6.19
CA GLY A 55 -15.69 7.58 -6.64
C GLY A 55 -14.81 6.94 -5.57
N TYR A 56 -13.98 5.98 -5.97
CA TYR A 56 -13.11 5.23 -5.07
C TYR A 56 -11.65 5.25 -5.55
N ILE A 57 -10.76 5.69 -4.68
CA ILE A 57 -9.32 5.76 -4.91
C ILE A 57 -8.61 4.70 -4.09
N ARG A 58 -7.81 3.87 -4.77
CA ARG A 58 -6.88 2.96 -4.13
C ARG A 58 -5.59 3.68 -3.85
N ILE A 59 -5.21 3.79 -2.58
CA ILE A 59 -3.89 4.26 -2.18
C ILE A 59 -3.03 3.06 -1.81
N SER A 60 -1.84 2.99 -2.41
CA SER A 60 -0.84 1.94 -2.17
C SER A 60 0.51 2.57 -1.88
N LEU A 61 1.35 1.88 -1.10
CA LEU A 61 2.74 2.23 -0.90
C LEU A 61 3.60 1.57 -1.99
N VAL A 62 4.27 2.36 -2.81
CA VAL A 62 5.20 1.89 -3.85
C VAL A 62 6.60 2.36 -3.48
N GLY A 63 7.44 1.44 -3.00
CA GLY A 63 8.70 1.80 -2.36
C GLY A 63 8.43 2.61 -1.09
N ALA A 64 8.87 3.87 -1.07
CA ALA A 64 8.67 4.80 0.05
C ALA A 64 7.64 5.90 -0.26
N GLU A 65 6.88 5.77 -1.36
CA GLU A 65 5.92 6.78 -1.82
C GLU A 65 4.50 6.25 -1.83
N LEU A 66 3.53 7.08 -1.44
CA LEU A 66 2.12 6.77 -1.72
C LEU A 66 1.79 7.07 -3.17
N ARG A 67 1.07 6.13 -3.79
CA ARG A 67 0.47 6.26 -5.12
C ARG A 67 -1.03 6.02 -5.04
N GLY A 68 -1.81 6.85 -5.71
CA GLY A 68 -3.26 6.75 -5.75
C GLY A 68 -3.79 6.52 -7.17
N VAL A 69 -4.70 5.55 -7.32
CA VAL A 69 -5.31 5.16 -8.58
C VAL A 69 -6.83 5.20 -8.47
N ILE A 70 -7.52 5.67 -9.52
CA ILE A 70 -8.98 5.58 -9.60
C ILE A 70 -9.35 4.11 -9.79
N GLU A 71 -9.78 3.45 -8.71
CA GLU A 71 -10.11 2.02 -8.72
C GLU A 71 -11.54 1.78 -9.20
N ARG A 72 -12.47 2.70 -8.90
CA ARG A 72 -13.90 2.54 -9.22
C ARG A 72 -14.61 3.89 -9.30
N GLY A 73 -15.56 4.00 -10.23
CA GLY A 73 -16.55 5.09 -10.25
C GLY A 73 -17.78 4.82 -9.37
N MET A 74 -18.75 5.72 -9.40
CA MET A 74 -20.07 5.55 -8.81
C MET A 74 -20.98 4.68 -9.69
N PRO A 75 -22.04 4.09 -9.12
CA PRO A 75 -23.02 3.35 -9.92
C PRO A 75 -23.66 4.24 -11.00
N GLY A 76 -23.56 3.81 -12.26
CA GLY A 76 -24.07 4.55 -13.42
C GLY A 76 -23.01 5.34 -14.19
N ASP A 77 -21.79 5.46 -13.66
CA ASP A 77 -20.69 6.08 -14.39
C ASP A 77 -20.25 5.23 -15.58
N ASP A 78 -19.79 5.89 -16.65
CA ASP A 78 -19.20 5.20 -17.81
C ASP A 78 -17.79 4.68 -17.47
N PRO A 79 -17.56 3.35 -17.46
CA PRO A 79 -16.23 2.79 -17.17
C PRO A 79 -15.18 3.11 -18.25
N ASN A 80 -15.61 3.63 -19.41
CA ASN A 80 -14.73 4.07 -20.49
C ASN A 80 -14.58 5.59 -20.56
N GLU A 81 -15.07 6.33 -19.57
CA GLU A 81 -14.95 7.79 -19.56
C GLU A 81 -13.48 8.21 -19.71
N LEU A 82 -13.21 9.06 -20.70
CA LEU A 82 -11.88 9.55 -21.01
C LEU A 82 -11.63 10.89 -20.31
N CYS A 83 -10.40 11.11 -19.84
CA CYS A 83 -9.98 12.42 -19.37
C CYS A 83 -9.64 13.34 -20.56
N THR A 84 -10.65 13.99 -21.13
CA THR A 84 -10.48 14.90 -22.28
C THR A 84 -9.79 16.22 -21.91
N LYS A 85 -9.86 16.61 -20.64
CA LYS A 85 -9.25 17.83 -20.09
C LYS A 85 -7.82 17.62 -19.55
N CYS A 86 -7.42 16.38 -19.31
CA CYS A 86 -6.08 16.08 -18.81
C CYS A 86 -5.01 16.51 -19.85
N PRO A 87 -3.85 17.02 -19.40
CA PRO A 87 -2.75 17.37 -20.29
C PRO A 87 -1.87 16.16 -20.63
N GLY A 88 -1.05 16.32 -21.67
CA GLY A 88 0.02 15.39 -22.04
C GLY A 88 -0.47 13.96 -22.29
N ASP A 89 0.31 12.99 -21.83
CA ASP A 89 0.05 11.55 -22.04
C ASP A 89 -1.22 11.05 -21.35
N ARG A 90 -1.80 11.84 -20.44
CA ARG A 90 -3.06 11.52 -19.77
C ARG A 90 -4.29 12.00 -20.54
N LYS A 91 -4.11 12.81 -21.59
CA LYS A 91 -5.20 13.27 -22.45
C LYS A 91 -5.85 12.11 -23.17
N ASN A 92 -7.18 12.06 -23.17
CA ASN A 92 -7.98 11.01 -23.79
C ASN A 92 -7.66 9.58 -23.31
N GLN A 93 -7.04 9.45 -22.14
CA GLN A 93 -6.89 8.17 -21.45
C GLN A 93 -8.10 7.90 -20.56
N LYS A 94 -8.42 6.63 -20.32
CA LYS A 94 -9.50 6.26 -19.39
C LYS A 94 -9.21 6.82 -18.00
N LYS A 95 -10.23 7.40 -17.36
CA LYS A 95 -10.14 7.82 -15.95
C LYS A 95 -9.97 6.61 -15.04
N LEU A 96 -10.75 5.55 -15.26
CA LEU A 96 -10.62 4.30 -14.51
C LEU A 96 -9.22 3.68 -14.72
N GLY A 97 -8.53 3.40 -13.62
CA GLY A 97 -7.13 2.93 -13.62
C GLY A 97 -6.08 4.04 -13.74
N MET A 98 -6.49 5.30 -13.90
CA MET A 98 -5.55 6.43 -13.96
C MET A 98 -4.89 6.65 -12.60
N THR A 99 -3.56 6.78 -12.61
CA THR A 99 -2.82 7.26 -11.44
C THR A 99 -3.02 8.77 -11.31
N ILE A 100 -3.63 9.18 -10.20
CA ILE A 100 -3.92 10.59 -9.92
C ILE A 100 -3.08 11.16 -8.80
N LEU A 101 -2.53 10.33 -7.90
CA LEU A 101 -1.71 10.78 -6.77
C LEU A 101 -0.31 10.18 -6.89
N THR A 102 0.73 11.03 -6.85
CA THR A 102 2.13 10.66 -7.07
C THR A 102 3.10 11.49 -6.24
N GLY A 103 4.31 10.99 -5.97
CA GLY A 103 5.39 11.74 -5.32
C GLY A 103 5.12 12.05 -3.84
N MET A 104 4.24 11.27 -3.21
CA MET A 104 3.82 11.52 -1.83
C MET A 104 4.80 10.84 -0.87
N HIS A 105 5.53 11.63 -0.09
CA HIS A 105 6.50 11.13 0.88
C HIS A 105 6.00 11.31 2.30
N ARG A 106 6.42 10.41 3.19
CA ARG A 106 6.11 10.51 4.61
C ARG A 106 6.76 11.77 5.19
N GLN A 107 5.95 12.57 5.86
CA GLN A 107 6.34 13.66 6.74
C GLN A 107 5.85 13.33 8.15
N ASP A 108 6.10 14.19 9.14
CA ASP A 108 5.82 13.90 10.56
C ASP A 108 4.45 13.23 10.79
N ASP A 109 3.38 14.01 10.60
CA ASP A 109 1.99 13.61 10.87
C ASP A 109 1.13 13.47 9.60
N HIS A 110 1.74 13.57 8.41
CA HIS A 110 1.04 13.54 7.12
C HIS A 110 1.97 13.05 5.99
N TRP A 111 1.39 12.84 4.82
CA TRP A 111 2.12 12.63 3.58
C TRP A 111 2.05 13.86 2.71
N GLY A 112 3.15 14.24 2.07
CA GLY A 112 3.22 15.45 1.27
C GLY A 112 4.40 15.50 0.32
N GLY A 113 4.57 16.64 -0.35
CA GLY A 113 5.62 16.85 -1.36
C GLY A 113 5.20 16.43 -2.77
N GLY A 114 4.14 15.62 -2.88
CA GLY A 114 3.60 15.15 -4.14
C GLY A 114 2.45 15.98 -4.66
N GLU A 115 1.76 15.39 -5.63
CA GLU A 115 0.71 16.04 -6.40
C GLU A 115 -0.50 15.14 -6.60
N ILE A 116 -1.65 15.78 -6.81
CA ILE A 116 -2.91 15.14 -7.18
C ILE A 116 -3.48 15.76 -8.46
N LEU A 117 -3.81 14.93 -9.43
CA LEU A 117 -4.52 15.29 -10.65
C LEU A 117 -6.03 15.16 -10.43
N ASP A 118 -6.77 16.21 -10.74
CA ASP A 118 -8.22 16.18 -10.85
C ASP A 118 -8.61 15.88 -12.31
N PRO A 119 -9.15 14.69 -12.64
CA PRO A 119 -9.49 14.33 -14.01
C PRO A 119 -10.73 15.07 -14.55
N ASP A 120 -11.52 15.73 -13.70
CA ASP A 120 -12.73 16.44 -14.12
C ASP A 120 -12.46 17.85 -14.61
N ASN A 121 -11.32 18.43 -14.23
CA ASN A 121 -10.82 19.70 -14.78
C ASN A 121 -9.42 19.61 -15.40
N GLY A 122 -8.74 18.48 -15.30
CA GLY A 122 -7.41 18.24 -15.86
C GLY A 122 -6.27 18.95 -15.13
N SER A 123 -6.53 19.59 -13.99
CA SER A 123 -5.52 20.35 -13.25
C SER A 123 -4.80 19.48 -12.23
N THR A 124 -3.51 19.72 -12.08
CA THR A 124 -2.66 19.08 -11.06
C THR A 124 -2.39 20.07 -9.93
N TYR A 125 -2.52 19.61 -8.70
CA TYR A 125 -2.32 20.40 -7.49
C TYR A 125 -1.26 19.76 -6.61
N ARG A 126 -0.48 20.55 -5.86
CA ARG A 126 0.30 19.97 -4.76
C ARG A 126 -0.65 19.40 -3.74
N CYS A 127 -0.25 18.26 -3.16
CA CYS A 127 -1.10 17.46 -2.30
C CYS A 127 -0.47 17.24 -0.93
N ARG A 128 -1.30 17.25 0.10
CA ARG A 128 -1.00 16.66 1.41
C ARG A 128 -2.16 15.78 1.86
N ILE A 129 -1.84 14.65 2.50
CA ILE A 129 -2.82 13.67 2.99
C ILE A 129 -2.53 13.41 4.45
N LYS A 130 -3.55 13.53 5.29
CA LYS A 130 -3.46 13.20 6.72
C LYS A 130 -4.56 12.22 7.10
N ALA A 131 -4.17 11.10 7.70
CA ALA A 131 -5.12 10.22 8.36
C ALA A 131 -5.69 10.88 9.63
N VAL A 132 -7.01 10.86 9.75
CA VAL A 132 -7.76 11.36 10.91
C VAL A 132 -8.80 10.33 11.34
N ASP A 133 -9.50 10.60 12.44
CA ASP A 133 -10.56 9.71 12.95
C ASP A 133 -10.06 8.26 13.13
N SER A 134 -8.89 8.10 13.74
CA SER A 134 -8.22 6.80 13.94
C SER A 134 -8.00 6.01 12.64
N GLY A 135 -7.75 6.70 11.51
CA GLY A 135 -7.51 6.07 10.21
C GLY A 135 -8.77 5.69 9.43
N ARG A 136 -9.95 6.12 9.89
CA ARG A 136 -11.22 5.93 9.15
C ARG A 136 -11.48 7.00 8.10
N LYS A 137 -10.78 8.13 8.17
CA LYS A 137 -10.92 9.24 7.24
C LYS A 137 -9.55 9.78 6.83
N LEU A 138 -9.49 10.34 5.62
CA LEU A 138 -8.37 11.17 5.18
C LEU A 138 -8.83 12.60 4.98
N GLU A 139 -8.00 13.54 5.44
CA GLU A 139 -8.02 14.92 4.95
C GLU A 139 -7.07 15.02 3.77
N VAL A 140 -7.61 15.19 2.56
CA VAL A 140 -6.84 15.30 1.32
C VAL A 140 -6.89 16.75 0.84
N ARG A 141 -5.75 17.43 0.91
CA ARG A 141 -5.65 18.86 0.59
C ARG A 141 -4.87 19.10 -0.70
N GLY A 142 -5.55 19.64 -1.70
CA GLY A 142 -4.96 20.16 -2.95
C GLY A 142 -4.78 21.68 -2.91
N TYR A 143 -3.62 22.20 -3.33
CA TYR A 143 -3.33 23.64 -3.29
C TYR A 143 -2.35 24.14 -4.37
N ILE A 144 -2.42 25.44 -4.67
CA ILE A 144 -1.55 26.17 -5.62
C ILE A 144 -0.62 27.11 -4.84
N GLY A 145 0.64 27.25 -5.24
CA GLY A 145 1.71 27.89 -4.45
C GLY A 145 1.83 27.41 -2.98
N PHE A 146 1.34 28.22 -2.04
CA PHE A 146 1.36 27.92 -0.61
C PHE A 146 0.09 27.17 -0.17
N SER A 147 0.18 26.33 0.86
CA SER A 147 -0.95 25.48 1.32
C SER A 147 -2.17 26.24 1.84
N LEU A 148 -2.06 27.55 2.04
CA LEU A 148 -3.19 28.42 2.42
C LEU A 148 -4.19 28.61 1.28
N LEU A 149 -3.76 28.51 0.02
CA LEU A 149 -4.61 28.70 -1.16
C LEU A 149 -4.96 27.34 -1.80
N GLY A 150 -6.00 26.72 -1.28
CA GLY A 150 -6.42 25.38 -1.72
C GLY A 150 -7.68 24.87 -1.04
N ARG A 151 -8.09 23.65 -1.38
CA ARG A 151 -9.30 23.01 -0.88
C ARG A 151 -8.95 21.67 -0.24
N THR A 152 -9.72 21.31 0.78
CA THR A 152 -9.57 20.03 1.49
C THR A 152 -10.82 19.21 1.26
N GLN A 153 -10.65 17.98 0.78
CA GLN A 153 -11.70 16.97 0.75
C GLN A 153 -11.53 16.01 1.93
N THR A 154 -12.65 15.47 2.39
CA THR A 154 -12.65 14.34 3.33
C THR A 154 -12.90 13.07 2.53
N TRP A 155 -12.01 12.08 2.63
CA TRP A 155 -12.25 10.76 2.06
C TRP A 155 -12.57 9.78 3.18
N VAL A 156 -13.45 8.83 2.92
CA VAL A 156 -13.93 7.85 3.90
C VAL A 156 -13.42 6.46 3.54
N ARG A 157 -12.93 5.71 4.52
CA ARG A 157 -12.43 4.35 4.29
C ARG A 157 -13.57 3.46 3.76
N ALA A 158 -13.27 2.66 2.73
CA ALA A 158 -14.24 1.87 1.97
C ALA A 158 -13.82 0.39 1.83
N GLU A 159 -13.03 -0.11 2.78
CA GLU A 159 -12.62 -1.51 2.91
C GLU A 159 -13.14 -2.13 4.21
#